data_AF-A0A0H4J1W4-F1
#
_entry.id   AF-A0A0H4J1W4-F1
#
_cell.length_a   1.000
_cell.length_b   1.000
_cell.length_c   1.000
_cell.angle_alpha   90.00
_cell.angle_beta   90.00
_cell.angle_gamma   90.00
#
_symmetry.space_group_name_H-M   'P 1'
#
loop_
_entity.id
_entity.type
_entity.pdbx_description
1 polymer ?
#
loop_
_entity_poly.entity_id
_entity_poly.type
_entity_poly.pdbx_seq_one_letter_code
_entity_poly.pdbx_strand_id
1 'polypeptide(L)'
;MIKKQDKTYMIPNWEDFQHYKGRNKNYSDEMPWLKIHGRQLIADLSFMQLHDTVRDTLTLCWYIASQRDGVLPNNKEIAFLIRKDESEVDEHISSLLKDEWLIKYDEEKYKARYDNNDKKKEVSPLKDILDNPQRYKTGSSY
;
A
#
# COMPACT_ATOMS: atom_id res chain seq x y z
N MET A 1 18.58 -21.71 -3.41
CA MET A 1 18.71 -20.58 -2.46
C MET A 1 17.65 -19.55 -2.83
N ILE A 2 16.61 -19.42 -2.00
CA ILE A 2 15.64 -18.32 -2.18
C ILE A 2 16.39 -17.05 -1.79
N LYS A 3 16.68 -16.18 -2.76
CA LYS A 3 17.28 -14.87 -2.46
C LYS A 3 16.32 -14.17 -1.49
N LYS A 4 16.84 -13.73 -0.34
CA LYS A 4 16.09 -12.86 0.57
C LYS A 4 15.62 -11.66 -0.27
N GLN A 5 14.32 -11.37 -0.26
CA GLN A 5 13.80 -10.22 -1.00
C GLN A 5 14.49 -8.95 -0.47
N ASP A 6 15.12 -8.19 -1.37
CA ASP A 6 15.66 -6.90 -1.03
C ASP A 6 14.49 -5.94 -0.75
N LYS A 7 14.52 -5.32 0.43
CA LYS A 7 13.54 -4.32 0.86
C LYS A 7 14.23 -2.98 1.00
N THR A 8 14.14 -2.15 -0.04
CA THR A 8 14.81 -0.84 -0.08
C THR A 8 13.83 0.30 0.18
N TYR A 9 12.63 0.20 -0.40
CA TYR A 9 11.57 1.19 -0.26
C TYR A 9 10.25 0.52 0.13
N MET A 10 9.28 1.33 0.51
CA MET A 10 7.90 0.88 0.70
C MET A 10 6.91 1.97 0.31
N ILE A 11 5.70 1.55 -0.06
CA ILE A 11 4.58 2.45 -0.32
C ILE A 11 4.03 2.93 1.04
N PRO A 12 3.87 4.24 1.27
CA PRO A 12 3.20 4.75 2.47
C PRO A 12 1.71 4.38 2.45
N ASN A 13 1.12 4.16 3.62
CA ASN A 13 -0.29 3.80 3.80
C ASN A 13 -0.75 2.61 2.92
N TRP A 14 0.15 1.65 2.69
CA TRP A 14 -0.10 0.48 1.82
C TRP A 14 -1.38 -0.28 2.19
N GLU A 15 -1.71 -0.31 3.49
CA GLU A 15 -2.91 -0.93 4.05
C GLU A 15 -4.23 -0.42 3.44
N ASP A 16 -4.27 0.80 2.92
CA ASP A 16 -5.47 1.37 2.28
C ASP A 16 -5.70 0.82 0.87
N PHE A 17 -4.61 0.40 0.20
CA PHE A 17 -4.63 -0.22 -1.11
C PHE A 17 -4.88 -1.73 -1.04
N GLN A 18 -4.81 -2.31 0.16
CA GLN A 18 -5.07 -3.73 0.37
C GLN A 18 -6.58 -4.03 0.36
N HIS A 19 -7.00 -4.91 -0.54
CA HIS A 19 -8.36 -5.47 -0.49
C HIS A 19 -8.52 -6.46 0.68
N TYR A 20 -7.51 -7.28 0.94
CA TYR A 20 -7.51 -8.29 1.99
C TYR A 20 -6.80 -7.76 3.24
N LYS A 21 -7.49 -7.76 4.39
CA LYS A 21 -6.97 -7.25 5.67
C LYS A 21 -6.35 -8.32 6.58
N GLY A 22 -6.14 -9.51 6.05
CA GLY A 22 -5.47 -10.62 6.74
C GLY A 22 -4.36 -11.14 5.85
N ARG A 23 -3.31 -11.70 6.47
CA ARG A 23 -2.39 -12.56 5.73
C ARG A 23 -3.23 -13.52 4.92
N ASN A 24 -3.00 -13.55 3.61
CA ASN A 24 -3.72 -14.43 2.70
C ASN A 24 -3.72 -15.84 3.32
N LYS A 25 -4.82 -16.61 3.21
CA LYS A 25 -4.94 -17.93 3.87
C LYS A 25 -3.78 -18.88 3.50
N ASN A 26 -3.13 -18.59 2.38
CA ASN A 26 -1.98 -19.30 1.84
C ASN A 26 -0.61 -18.70 2.23
N TYR A 27 -0.56 -17.73 3.16
CA TYR A 27 0.66 -17.01 3.57
C TYR A 27 1.45 -16.37 2.41
N SER A 28 0.78 -16.07 1.30
CA SER A 28 1.43 -15.40 0.17
C SER A 28 1.45 -13.89 0.37
N ASP A 29 2.61 -13.29 0.15
CA ASP A 29 2.85 -11.84 0.12
C ASP A 29 2.23 -11.18 -1.13
N GLU A 30 1.81 -11.99 -2.10
CA GLU A 30 1.22 -11.55 -3.34
C GLU A 30 -0.29 -11.28 -3.22
N MET A 31 -0.68 -10.11 -3.71
CA MET A 31 -2.05 -9.65 -3.81
C MET A 31 -2.53 -9.69 -5.26
N PRO A 32 -3.55 -10.51 -5.57
CA PRO A 32 -4.08 -10.58 -6.94
C PRO A 32 -4.87 -9.33 -7.36
N TRP A 33 -5.32 -8.51 -6.39
CA TRP A 33 -6.09 -7.31 -6.63
C TRP A 33 -5.48 -6.12 -5.90
N LEU A 34 -5.15 -5.07 -6.65
CA LEU A 34 -4.73 -3.76 -6.13
C LEU A 34 -5.93 -2.82 -6.15
N LYS A 35 -6.29 -2.24 -5.01
CA LYS A 35 -7.41 -1.30 -4.92
C LYS A 35 -6.89 0.13 -5.09
N ILE A 36 -7.32 0.81 -6.15
CA ILE A 36 -6.96 2.21 -6.41
C ILE A 36 -8.19 3.11 -6.25
N HIS A 37 -8.03 4.19 -5.49
CA HIS A 37 -9.04 5.20 -5.25
C HIS A 37 -9.03 6.28 -6.34
N GLY A 38 -9.45 5.93 -7.57
CA GLY A 38 -9.29 6.79 -8.75
C GLY A 38 -9.90 8.19 -8.63
N ARG A 39 -11.05 8.34 -7.94
CA ARG A 39 -11.66 9.66 -7.70
C ARG A 39 -10.76 10.56 -6.86
N GLN A 40 -10.20 10.02 -5.77
CA GLN A 40 -9.28 10.73 -4.90
C GLN A 40 -7.98 11.02 -5.64
N LEU A 41 -7.46 10.04 -6.39
CA LEU A 41 -6.21 10.17 -7.12
C LEU A 41 -6.25 11.25 -8.21
N ILE A 42 -7.36 11.34 -8.96
CA ILE A 42 -7.55 12.41 -9.97
C ILE A 42 -7.75 13.79 -9.31
N ALA A 43 -8.31 13.83 -8.11
CA ALA A 43 -8.48 15.07 -7.35
C ALA A 43 -7.20 15.50 -6.61
N ASP A 44 -6.20 14.63 -6.51
CA ASP A 44 -4.92 14.90 -5.88
C ASP A 44 -4.04 15.72 -6.82
N LEU A 45 -3.83 16.99 -6.47
CA LEU A 45 -3.01 17.92 -7.25
C LEU A 45 -1.56 17.44 -7.37
N SER A 46 -0.99 16.90 -6.29
CA SER A 46 0.40 16.43 -6.27
C SER A 46 0.58 15.27 -7.23
N PHE A 47 -0.38 14.34 -7.29
CA PHE A 47 -0.37 13.24 -8.25
C PHE A 47 -0.49 13.75 -9.69
N MET A 48 -1.41 14.68 -9.93
CA MET A 48 -1.68 15.21 -11.26
C MET A 48 -0.59 16.16 -11.78
N GLN A 49 0.27 16.68 -10.91
CA GLN A 49 1.45 17.47 -11.26
C GLN A 49 2.71 16.64 -11.54
N LEU A 50 2.73 15.35 -11.18
CA LEU A 50 3.81 14.45 -11.58
C LEU A 50 3.95 14.41 -13.09
N HIS A 51 5.18 14.43 -13.59
CA HIS A 51 5.48 14.16 -14.99
C HIS A 51 4.90 12.79 -15.39
N ASP A 52 4.45 12.66 -16.64
CA ASP A 52 3.75 11.46 -17.11
C ASP A 52 4.60 10.19 -16.94
N THR A 53 5.90 10.27 -17.24
CA THR A 53 6.86 9.16 -17.06
C THR A 53 7.08 8.78 -15.61
N VAL A 54 7.07 9.76 -14.69
CA VAL A 54 7.22 9.54 -13.24
C VAL A 54 5.95 8.89 -12.69
N ARG A 55 4.77 9.34 -13.16
CA ARG A 55 3.47 8.78 -12.79
C ARG A 55 3.30 7.35 -13.28
N ASP A 56 3.77 7.05 -14.50
CA ASP A 56 3.85 5.70 -15.03
C ASP A 56 4.75 4.81 -14.15
N THR A 57 5.96 5.28 -13.83
CA THR A 57 6.86 4.55 -12.92
C THR A 57 6.24 4.30 -11.55
N LEU A 58 5.57 5.29 -10.95
CA LEU A 58 4.86 5.13 -9.68
C LEU A 58 3.78 4.03 -9.75
N THR A 59 3.01 4.03 -10.85
CA THR A 59 1.96 3.03 -11.06
C THR A 59 2.55 1.62 -11.18
N LEU A 60 3.65 1.47 -11.90
CA LEU A 60 4.37 0.20 -12.02
C LEU A 60 5.00 -0.23 -10.68
N CYS A 61 5.49 0.72 -9.88
CA CYS A 61 5.93 0.43 -8.51
C CYS A 61 4.78 -0.13 -7.65
N TRP A 62 3.55 0.37 -7.77
CA TRP A 62 2.41 -0.23 -7.06
C TRP A 62 2.14 -1.68 -7.47
N TYR A 63 2.40 -2.06 -8.73
CA TYR A 63 2.26 -3.45 -9.18
C TYR A 63 3.37 -4.35 -8.61
N ILE A 64 4.59 -3.84 -8.49
CA ILE A 64 5.67 -4.58 -7.82
C ILE A 64 5.33 -4.76 -6.34
N ALA A 65 4.91 -3.67 -5.68
CA ALA A 65 4.51 -3.66 -4.29
C ALA A 65 3.35 -4.62 -4.01
N SER A 66 2.41 -4.79 -4.96
CA SER A 66 1.31 -5.75 -4.80
C SER A 66 1.78 -7.20 -4.78
N GLN A 67 2.96 -7.52 -5.32
CA GLN A 67 3.56 -8.86 -5.25
C GLN A 67 4.41 -9.07 -4.00
N ARG A 68 4.69 -8.00 -3.26
CA ARG A 68 5.67 -7.98 -2.17
C ARG A 68 5.15 -7.22 -0.96
N ASP A 69 3.86 -7.30 -0.70
CA ASP A 69 3.25 -6.68 0.47
C ASP A 69 3.67 -5.21 0.74
N GLY A 70 3.64 -4.39 -0.30
CA GLY A 70 3.89 -2.95 -0.16
C GLY A 70 5.37 -2.56 -0.15
N VAL A 71 6.30 -3.51 -0.29
CA VAL A 71 7.75 -3.22 -0.34
C VAL A 71 8.30 -3.29 -1.76
N LEU A 72 9.38 -2.55 -1.99
CA LEU A 72 10.07 -2.47 -3.28
C LEU A 72 11.54 -2.86 -3.14
N PRO A 73 12.12 -3.49 -4.17
CA PRO A 73 13.53 -3.82 -4.20
C PRO A 73 14.40 -2.60 -4.52
N ASN A 74 15.70 -2.85 -4.72
CA ASN A 74 16.65 -1.84 -5.18
C ASN A 74 16.32 -1.34 -6.61
N ASN A 75 16.88 -0.19 -6.99
CA ASN A 75 16.57 0.47 -8.27
C ASN A 75 16.89 -0.39 -9.50
N LYS A 76 17.99 -1.15 -9.46
CA LYS A 76 18.36 -2.09 -10.53
C LYS A 76 17.27 -3.14 -10.80
N GLU A 77 16.72 -3.72 -9.74
CA GLU A 77 15.64 -4.69 -9.87
C GLU A 77 14.32 -4.03 -10.30
N ILE A 78 14.03 -2.84 -9.79
CA ILE A 78 12.87 -2.04 -10.26
C ILE A 78 12.98 -1.81 -11.76
N ALA A 79 14.12 -1.29 -12.25
CA ALA A 79 14.40 -1.03 -13.65
C ALA A 79 14.16 -2.25 -14.53
N PHE A 80 14.65 -3.42 -14.11
CA PHE A 80 14.40 -4.69 -14.80
C PHE A 80 12.91 -5.05 -14.86
N LEU A 81 12.18 -4.93 -13.73
CA LEU A 81 10.77 -5.32 -13.64
C LEU A 81 9.86 -4.41 -14.47
N ILE A 82 10.15 -3.09 -14.48
CA ILE A 82 9.35 -2.10 -15.20
C ILE A 82 9.86 -1.84 -16.63
N ARG A 83 10.95 -2.50 -17.04
CA ARG A 83 11.57 -2.42 -18.37
C ARG A 83 12.02 -1.01 -18.75
N LYS A 84 12.66 -0.32 -17.80
CA LYS A 84 13.23 1.03 -17.98
C LYS A 84 14.73 1.04 -17.71
N ASP A 85 15.42 2.08 -18.16
CA ASP A 85 16.83 2.27 -17.86
C ASP A 85 17.03 2.58 -16.38
N GLU A 86 18.11 2.04 -15.79
CA GLU A 86 18.40 2.20 -14.36
C GLU A 86 18.55 3.67 -13.96
N SER A 87 19.16 4.49 -14.82
CA SER A 87 19.30 5.94 -14.59
C SER A 87 17.96 6.68 -14.60
N GLU A 88 17.03 6.31 -15.49
CA GLU A 88 15.67 6.89 -15.51
C GLU A 88 14.94 6.53 -14.20
N VAL A 89 15.09 5.28 -13.76
CA VAL A 89 14.51 4.82 -12.48
C VAL A 89 15.13 5.56 -11.29
N ASP A 90 16.44 5.76 -11.26
CA ASP A 90 17.09 6.50 -10.19
C ASP A 90 16.54 7.93 -10.04
N GLU A 91 16.35 8.62 -11.17
CA GLU A 91 15.77 9.97 -11.22
C GLU A 91 14.31 9.96 -10.75
N HIS A 92 13.49 9.05 -11.27
CA HIS A 92 12.08 8.93 -10.90
C HIS A 92 11.91 8.57 -9.42
N ILE A 93 12.66 7.59 -8.91
CA ILE A 93 12.61 7.19 -7.49
C ILE A 93 13.04 8.36 -6.60
N SER A 94 14.04 9.13 -7.00
CA SER A 94 14.44 10.34 -6.27
C SER A 94 13.32 11.39 -6.20
N SER A 95 12.60 11.62 -7.30
CA SER A 95 11.42 12.50 -7.31
C SER A 95 10.30 11.96 -6.42
N LEU A 96 9.99 10.66 -6.53
CA LEU A 96 8.91 10.04 -5.76
C LEU A 96 9.20 9.99 -4.25
N LEU A 97 10.47 9.86 -3.85
CA LEU A 97 10.87 9.97 -2.45
C LEU A 97 10.72 11.40 -1.93
N LYS A 98 11.04 12.40 -2.75
CA LYS A 98 10.91 13.82 -2.40
C LYS A 98 9.45 14.22 -2.20
N ASP A 99 8.57 13.72 -3.06
CA ASP A 99 7.12 13.99 -3.04
C ASP A 99 6.35 13.03 -2.12
N GLU A 100 7.06 12.21 -1.33
CA GLU A 100 6.52 11.25 -0.35
C GLU A 100 5.57 10.19 -0.94
N TRP A 101 5.61 9.94 -2.24
CA TRP A 101 4.92 8.81 -2.87
C TRP A 101 5.57 7.47 -2.52
N LEU A 102 6.87 7.50 -2.21
CA LEU A 102 7.65 6.38 -1.70
C LEU A 102 8.37 6.82 -0.43
N ILE A 103 8.66 5.87 0.45
CA ILE A 103 9.54 6.08 1.60
C ILE A 103 10.60 4.98 1.65
N LYS A 104 11.74 5.27 2.28
CA LYS A 104 12.73 4.24 2.58
C LYS A 104 12.10 3.17 3.46
N TYR A 105 12.51 1.93 3.24
CA TYR A 105 12.03 0.81 4.05
C TYR A 105 12.41 1.03 5.52
N ASP A 106 11.42 0.85 6.40
CA ASP A 106 11.55 0.97 7.84
C ASP A 106 10.81 -0.25 8.44
N GLU A 107 11.60 -1.10 9.09
CA GLU A 107 11.16 -2.38 9.66
C GLU A 107 10.12 -2.19 10.78
N GLU A 108 10.25 -1.13 11.59
CA GLU A 108 9.35 -0.85 12.71
C GLU A 108 8.00 -0.38 12.19
N LYS A 109 7.99 0.57 11.25
CA LYS A 109 6.76 1.04 10.59
C LYS A 109 6.06 -0.08 9.83
N TYR A 110 6.83 -0.93 9.14
CA TYR A 110 6.28 -2.06 8.40
C TYR A 110 5.57 -3.06 9.33
N LYS A 111 6.17 -3.42 10.48
CA LYS A 111 5.54 -4.29 11.48
C LYS A 111 4.30 -3.66 12.12
N ALA A 112 4.36 -2.38 12.45
CA ALA A 112 3.26 -1.65 13.08
C ALA A 112 1.96 -1.64 12.25
N ARG A 113 2.03 -1.79 10.92
CA ARG A 113 0.85 -1.92 10.04
C ARG A 113 -0.03 -3.12 10.43
N TYR A 114 0.62 -4.22 10.83
CA TYR A 114 -0.06 -5.47 11.16
C TYR A 114 -0.60 -5.47 12.58
N ASP A 115 0.16 -4.94 13.54
CA ASP A 115 -0.26 -4.86 14.93
C ASP A 115 -1.54 -4.02 15.12
N ASN A 116 -1.73 -2.99 14.28
CA ASN A 116 -2.93 -2.15 14.30
C ASN A 116 -4.13 -2.78 13.57
N ASN A 117 -3.90 -3.61 12.55
CA ASN A 117 -4.96 -4.30 11.82
C ASN A 117 -5.62 -5.41 12.65
N ASP A 118 -4.86 -6.09 13.50
CA ASP A 118 -5.42 -7.12 14.40
C ASP A 118 -6.28 -6.51 15.50
N LYS A 119 -5.97 -5.29 15.97
CA LYS A 119 -6.82 -4.53 16.91
C LYS A 119 -8.16 -4.10 16.29
N LYS A 120 -8.21 -3.78 14.99
CA LYS A 120 -9.47 -3.48 14.27
C LYS A 120 -10.36 -4.72 14.07
N LYS A 121 -9.81 -5.94 14.12
CA LYS A 121 -10.58 -7.19 14.03
C LYS A 121 -11.25 -7.59 15.35
N GLU A 122 -10.73 -7.15 16.50
CA GLU A 122 -11.30 -7.51 17.81
C GLU A 122 -12.67 -6.86 18.09
N VAL A 123 -12.95 -5.70 17.48
CA VAL A 123 -14.27 -5.08 17.54
C VAL A 123 -15.14 -5.69 16.43
N SER A 124 -15.55 -6.95 16.62
CA SER A 124 -16.60 -7.54 15.79
C SER A 124 -17.84 -6.64 15.88
N PRO A 125 -18.50 -6.28 14.76
CA PRO A 125 -19.74 -5.50 14.79
C PRO A 125 -20.79 -6.14 15.71
N LEU A 126 -20.82 -7.47 15.79
CA LEU A 126 -21.68 -8.21 16.71
C LEU A 126 -21.32 -7.99 18.18
N LYS A 127 -20.03 -7.89 18.52
CA LYS A 127 -19.58 -7.57 19.89
C LYS A 127 -19.94 -6.14 20.26
N ASP A 128 -19.72 -5.16 19.38
CA ASP A 128 -20.06 -3.76 19.65
C ASP A 128 -21.58 -3.52 19.75
N ILE A 129 -22.40 -4.26 19.00
CA ILE A 129 -23.86 -4.23 19.15
C ILE A 129 -24.32 -4.80 20.50
N LEU A 130 -23.69 -5.88 20.96
CA LEU A 130 -24.02 -6.51 22.25
C LEU A 130 -23.54 -5.67 23.43
N ASP A 131 -22.34 -5.10 23.34
CA ASP A 131 -21.71 -4.31 24.40
C ASP A 131 -22.23 -2.87 24.43
N ASN A 132 -22.75 -2.35 23.31
CA ASN A 132 -23.20 -0.97 23.17
C ASN A 132 -24.53 -0.82 22.38
N PRO A 133 -25.61 -1.51 22.80
CA PRO A 133 -26.87 -1.60 22.04
C PRO A 133 -27.60 -0.26 21.87
N GLN A 134 -27.29 0.75 22.70
CA GLN A 134 -27.93 2.08 22.61
C GLN A 134 -27.48 2.89 21.39
N ARG A 135 -26.31 2.60 20.81
CA ARG A 135 -25.80 3.29 19.60
C ARG A 135 -26.56 2.94 18.33
N TYR A 136 -27.20 1.77 18.31
CA TYR A 136 -27.84 1.19 17.13
C TYR A 136 -29.38 1.19 17.21
N LYS A 137 -29.95 1.85 18.22
CA LYS A 137 -31.39 2.12 18.26
C LYS A 137 -31.70 3.22 17.24
N THR A 138 -32.00 2.81 16.00
CA THR A 138 -32.68 3.67 15.05
C THR A 138 -34.05 4.04 15.62
N GLY A 139 -34.34 5.33 15.66
CA GLY A 139 -35.65 5.85 16.02
C GLY A 139 -36.70 5.24 15.09
N SER A 140 -37.53 4.35 15.65
CA SER A 140 -38.90 4.20 15.19
C SER A 140 -39.71 5.23 15.97
N SER A 141 -39.88 6.40 15.38
CA SER A 141 -40.88 7.37 15.79
C SER A 141 -41.54 7.91 14.52
N TYR A 142 -42.79 7.47 14.36
CA TYR A 142 -43.81 7.80 13.35
C TYR A 142 -43.67 7.12 11.98
#